data_AF-Q8YFC2-F1
#
_entry.id   AF-Q8YFC2-F1
#
_cell.length_a   1.000
_cell.length_b   1.000
_cell.length_c   1.000
_cell.angle_alpha   90.00
_cell.angle_beta   90.00
_cell.angle_gamma   90.00
#
_symmetry.space_group_name_H-M   'P 1'
#
loop_
_entity.id
_entity.type
_entity.pdbx_description
1 polymer ?
#
loop_
_entity_poly.entity_id
_entity_poly.type
_entity_poly.pdbx_seq_one_letter_code
_entity_poly.pdbx_strand_id
1 'polypeptide(L)'
;MKKTLVIVGNGPLTRDLSSEIDSADYVLRFNEPRESIGMSGSKTDLLMLATSSKQMQQWLKYPTFLNSAIFRNAQELLFAFHPAIIRQFHHRPNFCPDG
;
A
#
# COMPACT_ATOMS: atom_id res chain seq x y z
N MET A 1 -19.08 12.11 20.18
CA MET A 1 -18.10 11.01 20.07
C MET A 1 -17.00 11.45 19.10
N LYS A 2 -15.72 11.24 19.41
CA LYS A 2 -14.59 11.68 18.57
C LYS A 2 -14.22 10.57 17.59
N LYS A 3 -14.09 10.87 16.30
CA LYS A 3 -13.60 9.93 15.28
C LYS A 3 -12.07 9.92 15.26
N THR A 4 -11.49 8.76 14.97
CA THR A 4 -10.05 8.49 14.92
C THR A 4 -9.63 8.09 13.51
N LEU A 5 -8.61 8.76 12.99
CA LEU A 5 -7.93 8.42 11.74
C LEU A 5 -6.50 8.03 12.07
N VAL A 6 -6.07 6.86 11.61
CA VAL A 6 -4.69 6.40 11.74
C VAL A 6 -4.05 6.27 10.37
N ILE A 7 -2.85 6.85 10.23
CA ILE A 7 -2.04 6.80 9.00
C ILE A 7 -0.82 5.93 9.27
N VAL A 8 -0.74 4.79 8.60
CA VAL A 8 0.35 3.82 8.77
C VAL A 8 1.36 3.97 7.63
N GLY A 9 2.54 4.47 7.98
CA GLY A 9 3.71 4.50 7.08
C GLY A 9 4.43 3.16 7.00
N ASN A 10 5.47 3.10 6.15
CA ASN A 10 6.24 1.87 5.90
C ASN A 10 7.52 1.75 6.76
N GLY A 11 7.73 2.66 7.70
CA GLY A 11 8.89 2.61 8.60
C GLY A 11 8.79 1.49 9.64
N PRO A 12 9.91 1.21 10.33
CA PRO A 12 9.95 0.21 11.37
C PRO A 12 9.12 0.64 12.59
N LEU A 13 8.49 -0.33 13.26
CA LEU A 13 7.80 -0.12 14.53
C LEU A 13 8.64 -0.67 15.68
N THR A 14 8.76 0.10 16.75
CA THR A 14 9.50 -0.32 17.97
C THR A 14 8.64 -1.12 18.95
N ARG A 15 7.32 -1.14 18.75
CA ARG A 15 6.35 -1.90 19.55
C ARG A 15 5.16 -2.32 18.68
N ASP A 16 4.43 -3.33 19.13
CA ASP A 16 3.19 -3.76 18.47
C ASP A 16 2.08 -2.71 18.70
N LEU A 17 1.48 -2.25 17.61
CA LEU A 17 0.39 -1.27 17.54
C LEU A 17 -0.89 -1.89 16.98
N SER A 18 -0.94 -3.20 16.74
CA SER A 18 -1.99 -3.84 15.97
C SER A 18 -3.40 -3.56 16.50
N SER A 19 -3.60 -3.73 17.82
CA SER A 19 -4.90 -3.46 18.46
C SER A 19 -5.30 -1.98 18.39
N GLU A 20 -4.34 -1.07 18.58
CA GLU A 20 -4.57 0.37 18.53
C GLU A 20 -5.03 0.79 17.12
N ILE A 21 -4.32 0.32 16.09
CA ILE A 21 -4.62 0.61 14.68
C ILE A 21 -5.95 -0.02 14.26
N ASP A 22 -6.18 -1.30 14.59
CA ASP A 22 -7.37 -2.03 14.17
C ASP A 22 -8.66 -1.52 14.84
N SER A 23 -8.54 -0.82 15.98
CA SER A 23 -9.67 -0.17 16.67
C SER A 23 -10.05 1.21 16.13
N ALA A 24 -9.25 1.79 15.24
CA ALA A 24 -9.51 3.12 14.69
C ALA A 24 -10.76 3.15 13.80
N ASP A 25 -11.43 4.29 13.73
CA ASP A 25 -12.61 4.47 12.85
C ASP A 25 -12.22 4.41 11.37
N TYR A 26 -10.99 4.84 11.03
CA TYR A 26 -10.46 4.80 9.68
C TYR A 26 -8.94 4.60 9.66
N VAL A 27 -8.46 3.70 8.80
CA VAL A 27 -7.04 3.38 8.64
C VAL A 27 -6.60 3.58 7.18
N LEU A 28 -5.62 4.48 7.00
CA LEU A 28 -4.95 4.70 5.73
C LEU A 28 -3.56 4.05 5.76
N ARG A 29 -3.25 3.25 4.74
CA ARG A 29 -1.92 2.63 4.53
C ARG A 29 -1.29 3.05 3.22
N PHE A 30 0.03 2.93 3.12
CA PHE A 30 0.77 3.18 1.88
C PHE A 30 1.48 1.92 1.40
N ASN A 31 1.29 1.54 0.15
CA ASN A 31 2.05 0.47 -0.51
C ASN A 31 2.06 -0.86 0.30
N GLU A 32 3.22 -1.52 0.38
CA GLU A 32 3.43 -2.73 1.18
C GLU A 32 4.37 -2.41 2.36
N PRO A 33 3.91 -2.45 3.63
CA PRO A 33 4.78 -2.19 4.77
C PRO A 33 5.65 -3.42 5.02
N ARG A 34 6.86 -3.41 4.48
CA ARG A 34 7.79 -4.55 4.56
C ARG A 34 8.41 -4.74 5.95
N GLU A 35 8.64 -3.65 6.68
CA GLU A 35 9.41 -3.67 7.93
C GLU A 35 8.55 -3.81 9.19
N SER A 36 7.23 -3.64 9.09
CA SER A 36 6.29 -3.64 10.22
C SER A 36 5.16 -4.66 10.07
N ILE A 37 5.39 -5.70 9.26
CA ILE A 37 4.46 -6.82 9.07
C ILE A 37 4.19 -7.48 10.43
N GLY A 38 2.91 -7.58 10.80
CA GLY A 38 2.47 -8.22 12.04
C GLY A 38 2.49 -7.33 13.30
N MET A 39 3.07 -6.13 13.23
CA MET A 39 3.11 -5.17 14.35
C MET A 39 2.20 -3.95 14.13
N SER A 40 1.57 -3.85 12.96
CA SER A 40 0.76 -2.70 12.57
C SER A 40 -0.72 -3.04 12.35
N GLY A 41 -1.17 -4.23 12.76
CA GLY A 41 -2.55 -4.68 12.53
C GLY A 41 -2.85 -5.00 11.06
N SER A 42 -4.13 -5.19 10.75
CA SER A 42 -4.58 -5.63 9.42
C SER A 42 -5.75 -4.82 8.85
N LYS A 43 -6.41 -3.97 9.66
CA LYS A 43 -7.45 -3.06 9.18
C LYS A 43 -6.83 -2.09 8.17
N THR A 44 -7.53 -1.95 7.05
CA THR A 44 -7.14 -1.09 5.94
C THR A 44 -8.41 -0.58 5.31
N ASP A 45 -8.77 0.68 5.54
CA ASP A 45 -9.93 1.27 4.89
C ASP A 45 -9.51 1.87 3.54
N LEU A 46 -8.36 2.55 3.50
CA LEU A 46 -7.74 3.06 2.28
C LEU A 46 -6.31 2.57 2.14
N LEU A 47 -5.99 1.95 1.01
CA LEU A 47 -4.63 1.66 0.61
C LEU A 47 -4.20 2.61 -0.53
N MET A 48 -3.28 3.53 -0.20
CA MET A 48 -2.68 4.41 -1.18
C MET A 48 -1.45 3.75 -1.83
N LEU A 49 -1.51 3.54 -3.13
CA LEU A 49 -0.41 3.04 -3.95
C LEU A 49 0.30 4.23 -4.59
N ALA A 50 1.40 4.66 -3.98
CA ALA A 50 2.22 5.80 -4.37
C ALA A 50 3.60 5.36 -4.89
N THR A 51 3.72 4.14 -5.41
CA THR A 51 5.00 3.57 -5.84
C THR A 51 5.36 3.98 -7.26
N SER A 52 6.63 4.33 -7.50
CA SER A 52 7.15 4.41 -8.87
C SER A 52 7.36 3.01 -9.46
N SER A 53 7.41 2.95 -10.78
CA SER A 53 7.35 1.76 -11.65
C SER A 53 8.05 0.47 -11.17
N LYS A 54 9.15 0.53 -10.41
CA LYS A 54 9.88 -0.67 -9.92
C LYS A 54 9.07 -1.55 -8.97
N GLN A 55 8.36 -0.97 -8.00
CA GLN A 55 7.60 -1.79 -7.03
C GLN A 55 6.33 -2.35 -7.67
N MET A 56 5.70 -1.58 -8.56
CA MET A 56 4.61 -2.09 -9.40
C MET A 56 5.08 -3.25 -10.28
N GLN A 57 6.26 -3.16 -10.90
CA GLN A 57 6.85 -4.26 -11.67
C GLN A 57 7.09 -5.51 -10.80
N GLN A 58 7.54 -5.33 -9.55
CA GLN A 58 7.68 -6.45 -8.61
C GLN A 58 6.34 -7.11 -8.30
N TRP A 59 5.27 -6.34 -8.05
CA TRP A 59 3.94 -6.90 -7.82
C TRP A 59 3.38 -7.62 -9.04
N LEU A 60 3.63 -7.13 -10.26
CA LEU A 60 3.26 -7.81 -11.50
C LEU A 60 4.02 -9.13 -11.68
N LYS A 61 5.32 -9.17 -11.32
CA LYS A 61 6.15 -10.38 -11.43
C LYS A 61 5.89 -11.40 -10.32
N TYR A 62 5.59 -10.91 -9.11
CA TYR A 62 5.37 -11.70 -7.91
C TYR A 62 4.09 -11.20 -7.20
N PRO A 63 2.91 -11.71 -7.59
CA PRO A 63 1.62 -11.19 -7.12
C PRO A 63 1.28 -11.58 -5.68
N THR A 64 2.26 -12.00 -4.87
CA THR A 64 2.07 -12.36 -3.46
C THR A 64 1.52 -11.20 -2.65
N PHE A 65 1.85 -9.96 -3.03
CA PHE A 65 1.28 -8.75 -2.43
C PHE A 65 -0.25 -8.69 -2.52
N LEU A 66 -0.85 -9.15 -3.63
CA LEU A 66 -2.30 -9.20 -3.81
C LEU A 66 -2.98 -10.17 -2.83
N ASN A 67 -2.21 -11.09 -2.24
CA ASN A 67 -2.68 -12.02 -1.22
C ASN A 67 -2.43 -11.53 0.20
N SER A 68 -1.76 -10.38 0.39
CA SER A 68 -1.54 -9.82 1.73
C SER A 68 -2.86 -9.40 2.38
N ALA A 69 -2.93 -9.52 3.71
CA ALA A 69 -4.09 -9.06 4.48
C ALA A 69 -4.35 -7.56 4.26
N ILE A 70 -3.29 -6.75 4.09
CA ILE A 70 -3.38 -5.32 3.83
C ILE A 70 -4.10 -5.03 2.52
N PHE A 71 -3.74 -5.73 1.44
CA PHE A 71 -4.39 -5.57 0.15
C PHE A 71 -5.81 -6.11 0.16
N ARG A 72 -6.03 -7.30 0.73
CA ARG A 72 -7.35 -7.96 0.74
C ARG A 72 -8.37 -7.29 1.66
N ASN A 73 -7.92 -6.65 2.73
CA ASN A 73 -8.80 -5.93 3.65
C ASN A 73 -9.07 -4.50 3.20
N ALA A 74 -8.31 -3.96 2.23
CA ALA A 74 -8.51 -2.62 1.71
C ALA A 74 -9.91 -2.48 1.11
N GLN A 75 -10.69 -1.54 1.63
CA GLN A 75 -12.01 -1.23 1.07
C GLN A 75 -11.86 -0.36 -0.19
N GLU A 76 -10.87 0.52 -0.20
CA GLU A 76 -10.56 1.40 -1.33
C GLU A 76 -9.07 1.36 -1.68
N LEU A 77 -8.78 1.47 -2.97
CA LEU A 77 -7.43 1.62 -3.52
C LEU A 77 -7.29 2.99 -4.17
N LEU A 78 -6.33 3.79 -3.71
CA LEU A 78 -6.01 5.08 -4.32
C LEU A 78 -4.64 5.02 -5.00
N PHE A 79 -4.64 5.21 -6.31
CA PHE A 79 -3.41 5.36 -7.10
C PHE A 79 -2.97 6.83 -7.08
N ALA A 80 -1.99 7.16 -6.24
CA ALA A 80 -1.52 8.53 -6.05
C ALA A 80 -0.50 8.92 -7.13
N PHE A 81 -0.95 8.98 -8.38
CA PHE A 81 -0.13 9.43 -9.49
C PHE A 81 -0.68 10.72 -10.08
N HIS A 82 0.17 11.74 -10.16
CA HIS A 82 -0.16 12.90 -10.97
C HIS A 82 -0.12 12.51 -12.46
N PRO A 83 -1.13 12.86 -13.29
CA PRO A 83 -1.15 12.48 -14.70
C PRO A 83 0.10 12.91 -15.48
N ALA A 84 0.72 14.03 -15.12
CA ALA A 84 1.99 14.46 -15.72
C ALA A 84 3.16 13.51 -15.37
N ILE A 85 3.21 12.96 -14.14
CA ILE A 85 4.22 11.97 -13.75
C ILE A 85 4.03 10.67 -14.53
N ILE A 86 2.78 10.24 -14.73
CA ILE A 86 2.48 9.07 -15.58
C ILE A 86 3.01 9.31 -16.99
N ARG A 87 2.70 10.45 -17.60
CA ARG A 87 3.13 10.78 -18.97
C ARG A 87 4.65 10.88 -19.13
N GLN A 88 5.35 11.39 -18.12
CA GLN A 88 6.78 11.67 -18.19
C GLN A 88 7.67 10.52 -17.72
N PHE A 89 7.18 9.66 -16.81
CA PHE A 89 8.02 8.63 -16.18
C PHE A 89 7.50 7.20 -16.37
N HIS A 90 6.26 7.03 -16.83
CA HIS A 90 5.69 5.73 -17.19
C HIS A 90 5.60 5.59 -18.71
N HIS A 91 6.73 5.77 -19.41
CA HIS A 91 6.84 5.57 -20.86
C HIS A 91 6.69 4.09 -21.21
N ARG A 92 5.44 3.64 -21.35
CA ARG A 92 5.01 2.26 -21.63
C ARG A 92 5.51 1.27 -20.57
N PRO A 93 4.65 0.44 -19.97
CA PRO A 93 5.16 -0.78 -19.37
C PRO A 93 5.93 -1.53 -20.46
N ASN A 94 7.16 -1.97 -20.19
CA ASN A 94 7.85 -2.98 -21.00
C ASN A 94 7.07 -4.31 -20.84
N PHE A 95 5.86 -4.37 -21.38
CA PHE A 95 5.14 -5.60 -21.61
C PHE A 95 5.64 -6.13 -22.95
N CYS A 96 6.27 -7.32 -22.88
CA CYS A 96 6.91 -8.06 -23.96
C CYS A 96 8.26 -7.50 -24.48
N PRO A 97 9.32 -8.32 -24.51
CA PRO A 97 10.24 -8.23 -25.64
C PRO A 97 9.46 -8.62 -26.90
N ASP A 98 9.47 -7.76 -27.90
CA ASP A 98 9.18 -8.19 -29.26
C ASP A 98 10.26 -9.20 -29.67
N GLY A 99 9.89 -10.47 -29.88
CA GLY A 99 10.78 -11.52 -30.42
C GLY A 99 10.91 -12.76 -29.55
#